data_AF-A0A353GKE0-F1
#
_entry.id   AF-A0A353GKE0-F1
#
_cell.length_a   1.000
_cell.length_b   1.000
_cell.length_c   1.000
_cell.angle_alpha   90.00
_cell.angle_beta   90.00
_cell.angle_gamma   90.00
#
_symmetry.space_group_name_H-M   'P 1'
#
loop_
_entity.id
_entity.type
_entity.pdbx_description
1 polymer ?
#
loop_
_entity_poly.entity_id
_entity_poly.type
_entity_poly.pdbx_seq_one_letter_code
_entity_poly.pdbx_strand_id
1 'polypeptide(L)'
;MFCFYRFCYNGSLVDFLFAGSFLMLNTRPFAYYQTEIARQLAQARISEPGSQTRRLPASPDERLAPCIWFDSLFLHGNLKTDSGKSLEILQPGVWNECEGPDFNNARLRISGKEISGDIEIHLDAAGWRQHRHHLNPTYNKVILHAYLWPEQVPRDTRNSDGLHIEGFAMGKYLFPDLDSIRQTIHAEDYPYHTPSAIGRCQPLMTTLDEDFVGGMLNAAGHERLEEKTRRFLSQQSGESLLQVFYQSLMTAMGHGACKSLFFLLSKRTPFLEMLDYLIDAGSGTRPAEFFQSILLHVAQLAPTENAESGDAESAAYLERLRILWHPVAPLFADRIIPPTRQWFTHVRPVNFAQRRLAGIAYLLERFFLNEAPTVHFQQVLETFPTTATDKEAKRWIQRNLIQPFVVEELDDFWTWRYTFASRRAARGMKLVGDSRAASIALNALLPLLLLHARSERNTALEKQVHHIFQIFPALDSNVITRQMQTRLFGEDMRGKTLLSTEARQQGLFHIFRSCCALNERDCTDCAYRSLTA
;
A
#
# COMPACT_ATOMS: atom_id res chain seq x y z
N MET A 1 -14.31 -9.53 -24.88
CA MET A 1 -14.42 -10.86 -24.27
C MET A 1 -14.52 -10.64 -22.75
N PHE A 2 -15.76 -10.62 -22.23
CA PHE A 2 -16.03 -10.33 -20.82
C PHE A 2 -15.71 -11.57 -19.99
N CYS A 3 -14.77 -11.46 -19.05
CA CYS A 3 -14.45 -12.53 -18.12
C CYS A 3 -15.32 -12.36 -16.87
N PHE A 4 -16.41 -13.13 -16.79
CA PHE A 4 -17.26 -13.23 -15.60
C PHE A 4 -16.60 -14.16 -14.58
N TYR A 5 -16.17 -13.63 -13.45
CA TYR A 5 -15.91 -14.45 -12.26
C TYR A 5 -17.19 -14.49 -11.43
N ARG A 6 -17.89 -15.64 -11.47
CA ARG A 6 -19.05 -15.93 -10.62
C ARG A 6 -18.59 -16.18 -9.18
N PHE A 7 -19.05 -15.39 -8.23
CA PHE A 7 -19.12 -15.78 -6.83
C PHE A 7 -20.58 -15.77 -6.37
N CYS A 8 -21.06 -16.92 -5.90
CA CYS A 8 -22.40 -17.06 -5.32
C CYS A 8 -22.34 -16.70 -3.84
N TYR A 9 -23.10 -15.69 -3.43
CA TYR A 9 -23.48 -15.47 -2.02
C TYR A 9 -24.98 -15.15 -1.97
N ASN A 10 -25.74 -15.94 -1.19
CA ASN A 10 -27.16 -15.74 -0.87
C ASN A 10 -28.12 -15.36 -2.02
N GLY A 11 -28.14 -16.15 -3.10
CA GLY A 11 -29.29 -16.24 -4.01
C GLY A 11 -29.71 -14.96 -4.75
N SER A 12 -28.90 -13.91 -4.73
CA SER A 12 -29.17 -12.64 -5.43
C SER A 12 -27.94 -12.24 -6.25
N LEU A 13 -28.16 -12.03 -7.54
CA LEU A 13 -27.15 -11.70 -8.55
C LEU A 13 -26.36 -10.43 -8.19
N VAL A 14 -25.08 -10.60 -7.81
CA VAL A 14 -24.09 -9.52 -7.60
C VAL A 14 -23.58 -8.92 -8.92
N ASP A 15 -23.95 -9.51 -10.06
CA ASP A 15 -23.43 -9.19 -11.40
C ASP A 15 -23.79 -7.79 -11.93
N PHE A 16 -24.66 -7.03 -11.26
CA PHE A 16 -25.09 -5.69 -11.71
C PHE A 16 -24.31 -4.51 -11.09
N LEU A 17 -23.42 -4.74 -10.11
CA LEU A 17 -22.79 -3.64 -9.35
C LEU A 17 -21.59 -2.96 -10.03
N PHE A 18 -21.01 -3.53 -11.09
CA PHE A 18 -19.74 -3.03 -11.66
C PHE A 18 -19.80 -2.57 -13.13
N ALA A 19 -20.95 -2.66 -13.80
CA ALA A 19 -21.08 -2.19 -15.19
C ALA A 19 -21.40 -0.68 -15.32
N GLY A 20 -21.51 0.07 -14.20
CA GLY A 20 -22.25 1.34 -14.16
C GLY A 20 -21.45 2.65 -14.13
N SER A 21 -20.21 2.69 -13.65
CA SER A 21 -19.54 3.97 -13.33
C SER A 21 -19.30 4.85 -14.56
N PHE A 22 -18.92 4.24 -15.69
CA PHE A 22 -18.66 4.97 -16.95
C PHE A 22 -19.93 5.47 -17.62
N LEU A 23 -21.03 4.71 -17.52
CA LEU A 23 -22.34 5.14 -18.01
C LEU A 23 -22.90 6.29 -17.16
N MET A 24 -22.61 6.32 -15.85
CA MET A 24 -23.06 7.39 -14.96
C MET A 24 -22.29 8.71 -15.13
N LEU A 25 -21.01 8.66 -15.50
CA LEU A 25 -20.15 9.84 -15.65
C LEU A 25 -20.10 10.40 -17.07
N ASN A 26 -20.75 9.74 -18.05
CA ASN A 26 -20.66 10.08 -19.47
C ASN A 26 -19.19 10.17 -19.97
N THR A 27 -18.32 9.33 -19.40
CA THR A 27 -16.89 9.28 -19.71
C THR A 27 -16.53 7.98 -20.41
N ARG A 28 -15.53 8.02 -21.29
CA ARG A 28 -15.04 6.81 -21.97
C ARG A 28 -14.24 5.92 -21.00
N PRO A 29 -14.33 4.59 -21.09
CA PRO A 29 -13.52 3.67 -20.27
C PRO A 29 -12.04 3.80 -20.61
N PHE A 30 -11.15 3.48 -19.65
CA PHE A 30 -9.70 3.60 -19.88
C PHE A 30 -9.22 2.77 -21.10
N ALA A 31 -9.80 1.58 -21.31
CA ALA A 31 -9.51 0.72 -22.47
C ALA A 31 -9.75 1.40 -23.83
N TYR A 32 -10.70 2.35 -23.91
CA TYR A 32 -10.90 3.15 -25.13
C TYR A 32 -9.65 3.96 -25.44
N TYR A 33 -9.12 4.69 -24.46
CA TYR A 33 -7.93 5.52 -24.63
C TYR A 33 -6.70 4.68 -24.96
N GLN A 34 -6.56 3.50 -24.32
CA GLN A 34 -5.47 2.57 -24.63
C GLN A 34 -5.49 2.12 -26.09
N THR A 35 -6.68 1.78 -26.60
CA THR A 35 -6.86 1.34 -27.99
C THR A 35 -6.55 2.47 -28.98
N GLU A 36 -7.01 3.69 -28.68
CA GLU A 36 -6.81 4.84 -29.56
C GLU A 36 -5.33 5.28 -29.61
N ILE A 37 -4.64 5.28 -28.46
CA ILE A 37 -3.19 5.53 -28.40
C ILE A 37 -2.43 4.45 -29.17
N ALA A 38 -2.80 3.18 -29.01
CA ALA A 38 -2.15 2.09 -29.72
C ALA A 38 -2.31 2.21 -31.24
N ARG A 39 -3.52 2.55 -31.70
CA ARG A 39 -3.83 2.82 -33.10
C ARG A 39 -2.94 3.94 -33.67
N GLN A 40 -2.81 5.06 -32.96
CA GLN A 40 -2.00 6.20 -33.42
C GLN A 40 -0.49 5.89 -33.39
N LEU A 41 0.00 5.16 -32.39
CA LEU A 41 1.40 4.71 -32.35
C LEU A 41 1.75 3.73 -33.47
N ALA A 42 0.80 2.87 -33.86
CA ALA A 42 0.97 1.96 -34.99
C ALA A 42 1.01 2.73 -36.33
N GLN A 43 0.14 3.73 -36.50
CA GLN A 43 0.13 4.58 -37.69
C GLN A 43 1.39 5.45 -37.83
N ALA A 44 2.00 5.84 -36.71
CA ALA A 44 3.26 6.60 -36.69
C ALA A 44 4.50 5.75 -37.04
N ARG A 45 4.39 4.41 -37.11
CA ARG A 45 5.51 3.50 -37.44
C ARG A 45 5.36 2.92 -38.85
N ILE A 46 6.19 3.41 -39.78
CA ILE A 46 6.60 2.64 -40.96
C ILE A 46 7.72 1.69 -40.52
N SER A 47 7.47 0.38 -40.59
CA SER A 47 8.41 -0.76 -40.66
C SER A 47 9.61 -0.82 -39.69
N GLU A 48 9.55 -1.69 -38.68
CA GLU A 48 10.75 -2.35 -38.14
C GLU A 48 10.49 -3.86 -37.94
N PRO A 49 11.47 -4.75 -38.22
CA PRO A 49 11.29 -6.20 -38.16
C PRO A 49 11.18 -6.71 -36.72
N GLY A 50 10.39 -7.79 -36.59
CA GLY A 50 9.96 -8.39 -35.34
C GLY A 50 11.09 -8.70 -34.35
N SER A 51 10.94 -8.16 -33.14
CA SER A 51 11.62 -8.64 -31.95
C SER A 51 10.85 -9.82 -31.38
N GLN A 52 11.56 -10.91 -31.11
CA GLN A 52 10.98 -12.12 -30.52
C GLN A 52 10.39 -11.82 -29.14
N THR A 53 9.19 -12.34 -28.94
CA THR A 53 8.36 -12.25 -27.75
C THR A 53 9.01 -12.97 -26.57
N ARG A 54 9.41 -12.23 -25.53
CA ARG A 54 9.60 -12.84 -24.22
C ARG A 54 8.22 -12.93 -23.55
N ARG A 55 7.74 -14.16 -23.31
CA ARG A 55 6.53 -14.37 -22.51
C ARG A 55 6.77 -13.89 -21.07
N LEU A 56 5.75 -13.21 -20.58
CA LEU A 56 5.58 -12.63 -19.26
C LEU A 56 6.02 -13.56 -18.12
N PRO A 57 6.44 -12.98 -16.99
CA PRO A 57 6.20 -13.61 -15.69
C PRO A 57 4.69 -13.62 -15.41
N ALA A 58 4.17 -14.77 -14.98
CA ALA A 58 2.76 -15.14 -15.13
C ALA A 58 1.85 -14.71 -13.96
N SER A 59 2.39 -14.17 -12.86
CA SER A 59 1.57 -13.86 -11.67
C SER A 59 1.92 -12.54 -10.94
N PRO A 60 0.94 -11.90 -10.29
CA PRO A 60 1.15 -10.76 -9.38
C PRO A 60 2.18 -11.01 -8.27
N ASP A 61 2.41 -12.28 -7.92
CA ASP A 61 3.31 -12.67 -6.83
C ASP A 61 4.80 -12.53 -7.21
N GLU A 62 5.14 -12.55 -8.51
CA GLU A 62 6.54 -12.37 -8.97
C GLU A 62 7.11 -11.03 -8.56
N ARG A 63 6.27 -9.99 -8.58
CA ARG A 63 6.65 -8.65 -8.14
C ARG A 63 6.57 -8.47 -6.63
N LEU A 64 5.80 -9.32 -5.97
CA LEU A 64 5.64 -9.27 -4.53
C LEU A 64 6.84 -9.90 -3.81
N ALA A 65 7.47 -10.92 -4.38
CA ALA A 65 8.60 -11.62 -3.77
C ALA A 65 9.80 -10.70 -3.46
N PRO A 66 10.25 -9.82 -4.39
CA PRO A 66 11.25 -8.81 -4.08
C PRO A 66 10.81 -7.79 -3.02
N CYS A 67 9.53 -7.38 -3.01
CA CYS A 67 8.98 -6.49 -2.00
C CYS A 67 9.08 -7.11 -0.59
N ILE A 68 8.72 -8.40 -0.48
CA ILE A 68 8.81 -9.18 0.76
C ILE A 68 10.24 -9.22 1.29
N TRP A 69 11.21 -9.43 0.41
CA TRP A 69 12.63 -9.43 0.77
C TRP A 69 13.11 -8.05 1.21
N PHE A 70 12.83 -7.01 0.42
CA PHE A 70 13.26 -5.64 0.69
C PHE A 70 12.77 -5.15 2.05
N ASP A 71 11.48 -5.34 2.34
CA ASP A 71 10.87 -4.97 3.61
C ASP A 71 11.14 -5.99 4.73
N SER A 72 11.82 -7.10 4.41
CA SER A 72 12.17 -8.17 5.34
C SER A 72 10.94 -8.66 6.12
N LEU A 73 9.87 -8.99 5.39
CA LEU A 73 8.56 -9.41 5.89
C LEU A 73 8.58 -10.85 6.45
N PHE A 74 9.44 -11.08 7.44
CA PHE A 74 9.71 -12.38 8.03
C PHE A 74 9.57 -12.35 9.56
N LEU A 75 9.26 -13.50 10.14
CA LEU A 75 9.44 -13.72 11.58
C LEU A 75 10.94 -13.90 11.87
N HIS A 76 11.60 -12.82 12.30
CA HIS A 76 13.03 -12.79 12.58
C HIS A 76 13.40 -13.67 13.78
N GLY A 77 14.60 -14.25 13.75
CA GLY A 77 15.19 -14.99 14.87
C GLY A 77 15.37 -16.50 14.66
N ASN A 78 14.76 -17.08 13.62
CA ASN A 78 14.88 -18.51 13.30
C ASN A 78 14.96 -18.80 11.79
N LEU A 79 15.38 -17.82 10.97
CA LEU A 79 15.50 -18.04 9.53
C LEU A 79 16.57 -19.09 9.27
N LYS A 80 16.27 -20.04 8.38
CA LYS A 80 17.23 -21.05 7.92
C LYS A 80 17.22 -21.15 6.41
N THR A 81 18.41 -21.36 5.84
CA THR A 81 18.56 -21.73 4.43
C THR A 81 18.08 -23.16 4.20
N ASP A 82 17.97 -23.58 2.94
CA ASP A 82 17.58 -24.95 2.57
C ASP A 82 18.56 -26.01 3.07
N SER A 83 19.83 -25.65 3.25
CA SER A 83 20.83 -26.53 3.86
C SER A 83 20.73 -26.60 5.39
N GLY A 84 19.77 -25.91 5.99
CA GLY A 84 19.53 -25.87 7.43
C GLY A 84 20.43 -24.89 8.20
N LYS A 85 21.26 -24.12 7.50
CA LYS A 85 22.15 -23.11 8.10
C LYS A 85 21.33 -21.95 8.65
N SER A 86 21.71 -21.43 9.82
CA SER A 86 21.09 -20.22 10.37
C SER A 86 21.34 -19.03 9.44
N LEU A 87 20.31 -18.22 9.20
CA LEU A 87 20.35 -17.04 8.35
C LEU A 87 19.90 -15.81 9.17
N GLU A 88 20.62 -14.71 9.01
CA GLU A 88 20.22 -13.40 9.51
C GLU A 88 20.47 -12.35 8.43
N ILE A 89 19.46 -11.55 8.14
CA ILE A 89 19.51 -10.48 7.14
C ILE A 89 19.97 -9.22 7.86
N LEU A 90 21.23 -8.84 7.70
CA LEU A 90 21.77 -7.61 8.30
C LEU A 90 21.40 -6.39 7.46
N GLN A 91 21.52 -6.53 6.14
CA GLN A 91 21.07 -5.57 5.13
C GLN A 91 20.53 -6.35 3.93
N PRO A 92 19.28 -6.09 3.49
CA PRO A 92 18.69 -6.81 2.36
C PRO A 92 19.38 -6.54 1.02
N GLY A 93 20.20 -5.48 0.95
CA GLY A 93 20.87 -5.03 -0.26
C GLY A 93 20.20 -3.80 -0.87
N VAL A 94 20.79 -3.29 -1.94
CA VAL A 94 20.23 -2.22 -2.77
C VAL A 94 19.46 -2.88 -3.90
N TRP A 95 18.17 -2.58 -4.00
CA TRP A 95 17.33 -3.11 -5.08
C TRP A 95 17.97 -2.78 -6.44
N ASN A 96 18.20 -3.81 -7.25
CA ASN A 96 18.71 -3.69 -8.59
C ASN A 96 17.55 -3.77 -9.58
N GLU A 97 17.41 -2.75 -10.40
CA GLU A 97 16.43 -2.70 -11.47
C GLU A 97 17.08 -2.74 -12.83
N CYS A 98 18.39 -3.01 -12.89
CA CYS A 98 19.20 -3.20 -14.08
C CYS A 98 19.36 -4.71 -14.40
N GLU A 99 20.10 -5.04 -15.44
CA GLU A 99 20.42 -6.46 -15.71
C GLU A 99 21.26 -7.01 -14.57
N GLY A 100 21.04 -8.28 -14.22
CA GLY A 100 21.72 -8.95 -13.12
C GLY A 100 20.78 -9.25 -11.97
N PRO A 101 21.33 -9.54 -10.77
CA PRO A 101 20.56 -10.06 -9.65
C PRO A 101 19.62 -9.02 -9.05
N ASP A 102 18.49 -9.43 -8.45
CA ASP A 102 17.46 -8.52 -7.91
C ASP A 102 17.95 -7.53 -6.84
N PHE A 103 18.92 -7.91 -6.00
CA PHE A 103 19.51 -7.00 -5.01
C PHE A 103 21.02 -7.08 -5.03
N ASN A 104 21.67 -5.91 -5.07
CA ASN A 104 23.12 -5.78 -5.05
C ASN A 104 23.64 -5.50 -3.63
N ASN A 105 24.81 -6.03 -3.29
CA ASN A 105 25.55 -5.71 -2.07
C ASN A 105 24.76 -5.92 -0.76
N ALA A 106 23.98 -6.99 -0.67
CA ALA A 106 23.37 -7.43 0.57
C ALA A 106 24.44 -7.86 1.59
N ARG A 107 24.10 -7.78 2.88
CA ARG A 107 24.92 -8.27 3.98
C ARG A 107 24.11 -9.28 4.79
N LEU A 108 24.57 -10.52 4.80
CA LEU A 108 23.92 -11.62 5.51
C LEU A 108 24.88 -12.22 6.54
N ARG A 109 24.34 -12.84 7.58
CA ARG A 109 25.09 -13.73 8.47
C ARG A 109 24.56 -15.14 8.30
N ILE A 110 25.38 -16.03 7.73
CA ILE A 110 25.02 -17.43 7.49
C ILE A 110 25.92 -18.33 8.35
N SER A 111 25.32 -19.16 9.22
CA SER A 111 26.05 -19.98 10.21
C SER A 111 27.09 -19.18 11.01
N GLY A 112 26.71 -17.97 11.43
CA GLY A 112 27.56 -17.07 12.22
C GLY A 112 28.61 -16.28 11.43
N LYS A 113 28.79 -16.54 10.13
CA LYS A 113 29.74 -15.81 9.28
C LYS A 113 29.05 -14.68 8.52
N GLU A 114 29.57 -13.46 8.64
CA GLU A 114 29.12 -12.35 7.78
C GLU A 114 29.64 -12.53 6.36
N ILE A 115 28.73 -12.43 5.40
CA ILE A 115 29.01 -12.51 3.97
C ILE A 115 28.36 -11.33 3.26
N SER A 116 28.93 -10.91 2.14
CA SER A 116 28.41 -9.83 1.31
C SER A 116 28.40 -10.24 -0.14
N GLY A 117 27.34 -9.87 -0.85
CA GLY A 117 27.12 -10.24 -2.24
C GLY A 117 25.69 -9.95 -2.63
N ASP A 118 25.27 -10.53 -3.75
CA ASP A 118 23.99 -10.20 -4.37
C ASP A 118 22.93 -11.24 -4.02
N ILE A 119 21.65 -10.88 -4.19
CA ILE A 119 20.50 -11.74 -3.92
C ILE A 119 19.69 -11.84 -5.19
N GLU A 120 19.34 -13.07 -5.55
CA GLU A 120 18.40 -13.36 -6.64
C GLU A 120 17.10 -13.92 -6.08
N ILE A 121 15.97 -13.49 -6.62
CA ILE A 121 14.64 -13.83 -6.12
C ILE A 121 13.77 -14.39 -7.22
N HIS A 122 13.17 -15.54 -6.95
CA HIS A 122 12.15 -16.12 -7.82
C HIS A 122 10.89 -16.50 -7.04
N LEU A 123 9.84 -16.88 -7.76
CA LEU A 123 8.71 -17.54 -7.15
C LEU A 123 9.07 -18.93 -6.65
N ASP A 124 9.69 -19.71 -7.52
CA ASP A 124 10.00 -21.11 -7.27
C ASP A 124 11.51 -21.32 -7.22
N ALA A 125 11.93 -22.32 -6.43
CA ALA A 125 13.33 -22.71 -6.33
C ALA A 125 13.96 -23.11 -7.69
N ALA A 126 13.15 -23.57 -8.65
CA ALA A 126 13.59 -23.93 -10.00
C ALA A 126 13.98 -22.72 -10.88
N GLY A 127 13.59 -21.50 -10.49
CA GLY A 127 13.79 -20.26 -11.26
C GLY A 127 15.24 -20.04 -11.67
N TRP A 128 16.19 -20.31 -10.77
CA TRP A 128 17.63 -20.21 -11.04
C TRP A 128 18.10 -20.95 -12.31
N ARG A 129 17.59 -22.17 -12.52
CA ARG A 129 17.93 -22.98 -13.70
C ARG A 129 17.09 -22.60 -14.90
N GLN A 130 15.80 -22.35 -14.71
CA GLN A 130 14.86 -21.95 -15.77
C GLN A 130 15.30 -20.66 -16.46
N HIS A 131 15.82 -19.70 -15.70
CA HIS A 131 16.33 -18.43 -16.20
C HIS A 131 17.80 -18.49 -16.66
N ARG A 132 18.42 -19.67 -16.57
CA ARG A 132 19.81 -19.95 -16.99
C ARG A 132 20.89 -19.15 -16.25
N HIS A 133 20.61 -18.70 -15.02
CA HIS A 133 21.57 -17.95 -14.20
C HIS A 133 22.81 -18.76 -13.83
N HIS A 134 22.66 -20.08 -13.70
CA HIS A 134 23.78 -21.02 -13.55
C HIS A 134 24.80 -21.00 -14.71
N LEU A 135 24.50 -20.37 -15.85
CA LEU A 135 25.40 -20.21 -16.99
C LEU A 135 25.82 -18.75 -17.22
N ASN A 136 25.34 -17.81 -16.41
CA ASN A 136 25.51 -16.39 -16.63
C ASN A 136 26.48 -15.77 -15.60
N PRO A 137 27.67 -15.30 -16.03
CA PRO A 137 28.66 -14.70 -15.14
C PRO A 137 28.17 -13.47 -14.35
N THR A 138 27.17 -12.75 -14.86
CA THR A 138 26.58 -11.59 -14.16
C THR A 138 26.04 -11.96 -12.77
N TYR A 139 25.67 -13.22 -12.55
CA TYR A 139 25.11 -13.71 -11.29
C TYR A 139 26.14 -14.38 -10.39
N ASN A 140 27.45 -14.33 -10.72
CA ASN A 140 28.46 -15.03 -9.93
C ASN A 140 28.65 -14.46 -8.52
N LYS A 141 28.23 -13.21 -8.29
CA LYS A 141 28.23 -12.56 -6.98
C LYS A 141 27.01 -12.90 -6.12
N VAL A 142 26.04 -13.67 -6.64
CA VAL A 142 24.86 -14.08 -5.87
C VAL A 142 25.27 -15.03 -4.75
N ILE A 143 24.96 -14.62 -3.52
CA ILE A 143 25.25 -15.38 -2.29
C ILE A 143 24.03 -16.10 -1.72
N LEU A 144 22.84 -15.70 -2.16
CA LEU A 144 21.58 -16.29 -1.74
C LEU A 144 20.57 -16.26 -2.89
N HIS A 145 19.94 -17.40 -3.15
CA HIS A 145 18.77 -17.50 -4.02
C HIS A 145 17.52 -17.63 -3.15
N ALA A 146 16.77 -16.54 -2.99
CA ALA A 146 15.54 -16.54 -2.21
C ALA A 146 14.33 -16.84 -3.11
N TYR A 147 13.32 -17.52 -2.57
CA TYR A 147 12.12 -17.81 -3.34
C TYR A 147 10.90 -18.06 -2.44
N LEU A 148 9.68 -17.86 -2.96
CA LEU A 148 8.45 -18.04 -2.18
C LEU A 148 8.11 -19.51 -1.95
N TRP A 149 8.15 -20.33 -2.99
CA TRP A 149 7.70 -21.71 -2.96
C TRP A 149 8.87 -22.69 -3.17
N PRO A 150 9.05 -23.65 -2.25
CA PRO A 150 10.13 -24.62 -2.32
C PRO A 150 9.85 -25.77 -3.29
N GLU A 151 8.93 -25.62 -4.24
CA GLU A 151 8.70 -26.70 -5.20
C GLU A 151 9.95 -26.92 -6.04
N GLN A 152 10.35 -28.20 -6.14
CA GLN A 152 11.49 -28.64 -6.93
C GLN A 152 12.85 -28.03 -6.51
N VAL A 153 13.10 -27.81 -5.21
CA VAL A 153 14.40 -27.31 -4.72
C VAL A 153 15.54 -28.17 -5.30
N PRO A 154 16.40 -27.59 -6.17
CA PRO A 154 17.55 -28.33 -6.66
C PRO A 154 18.47 -28.63 -5.48
N ARG A 155 18.86 -29.89 -5.28
CA ARG A 155 19.77 -30.30 -4.19
C ARG A 155 21.12 -29.56 -4.23
N ASP A 156 21.51 -29.06 -5.40
CA ASP A 156 22.74 -28.31 -5.61
C ASP A 156 22.51 -27.21 -6.66
N THR A 157 22.42 -25.98 -6.18
CA THR A 157 22.30 -24.75 -6.97
C THR A 157 23.69 -24.14 -7.06
N ARG A 158 24.18 -23.91 -8.27
CA ARG A 158 25.51 -23.34 -8.52
C ARG A 158 25.45 -22.17 -9.50
N ASN A 159 26.37 -21.22 -9.34
CA ASN A 159 26.63 -20.18 -10.34
C ASN A 159 27.49 -20.72 -11.50
N SER A 160 27.84 -19.84 -12.45
CA SER A 160 28.65 -20.22 -13.61
C SER A 160 30.11 -20.55 -13.27
N ASP A 161 30.62 -20.08 -12.12
CA ASP A 161 31.93 -20.46 -11.57
C ASP A 161 31.90 -21.81 -10.82
N GLY A 162 30.73 -22.46 -10.75
CA GLY A 162 30.54 -23.70 -10.00
C GLY A 162 30.48 -23.52 -8.49
N LEU A 163 30.38 -22.28 -7.97
CA LEU A 163 30.18 -22.01 -6.55
C LEU A 163 28.75 -22.36 -6.14
N HIS A 164 28.60 -23.02 -4.99
CA HIS A 164 27.28 -23.33 -4.42
C HIS A 164 26.59 -22.05 -3.91
N ILE A 165 25.29 -21.93 -4.20
CA ILE A 165 24.44 -20.83 -3.75
C ILE A 165 23.41 -21.39 -2.77
N GLU A 166 23.35 -20.80 -1.59
CA GLU A 166 22.34 -21.15 -0.59
C GLU A 166 20.95 -20.73 -1.06
N GLY A 167 19.98 -21.62 -0.90
CA GLY A 167 18.57 -21.31 -1.16
C GLY A 167 17.85 -20.87 0.12
N PHE A 168 16.86 -19.97 -0.03
CA PHE A 168 16.02 -19.51 1.09
C PHE A 168 14.54 -19.50 0.70
N ALA A 169 13.81 -20.50 1.19
CA ALA A 169 12.36 -20.59 1.05
C ALA A 169 11.63 -19.57 1.95
N MET A 170 11.46 -18.34 1.47
CA MET A 170 10.81 -17.21 2.14
C MET A 170 9.41 -17.54 2.65
N GLY A 171 8.62 -18.29 1.86
CA GLY A 171 7.22 -18.61 2.17
C GLY A 171 7.02 -19.25 3.55
N LYS A 172 8.02 -19.98 4.06
CA LYS A 172 8.00 -20.65 5.37
C LYS A 172 8.08 -19.68 6.55
N TYR A 173 8.59 -18.47 6.33
CA TYR A 173 8.94 -17.52 7.38
C TYR A 173 8.16 -16.22 7.29
N LEU A 174 7.23 -16.08 6.34
CA LEU A 174 6.47 -14.85 6.12
C LEU A 174 5.76 -14.41 7.39
N PHE A 175 5.94 -13.12 7.72
CA PHE A 175 5.17 -12.47 8.76
C PHE A 175 4.98 -10.98 8.43
N PRO A 176 3.73 -10.50 8.24
CA PRO A 176 2.46 -11.25 8.24
C PRO A 176 2.36 -12.36 7.19
N ASP A 177 1.29 -13.15 7.20
CA ASP A 177 1.05 -14.18 6.18
C ASP A 177 0.92 -13.58 4.77
N LEU A 178 1.08 -14.41 3.74
CA LEU A 178 1.11 -13.96 2.34
C LEU A 178 -0.19 -13.24 1.91
N ASP A 179 -1.35 -13.66 2.42
CA ASP A 179 -2.62 -13.04 2.04
C ASP A 179 -2.78 -11.66 2.66
N SER A 180 -2.37 -11.49 3.92
CA SER A 180 -2.25 -10.17 4.56
C SER A 180 -1.29 -9.25 3.79
N ILE A 181 -0.16 -9.78 3.32
CA ILE A 181 0.80 -9.04 2.50
C ILE A 181 0.16 -8.65 1.15
N ARG A 182 -0.46 -9.59 0.42
CA ARG A 182 -1.11 -9.32 -0.89
C ARG A 182 -2.19 -8.25 -0.81
N GLN A 183 -2.91 -8.17 0.31
CA GLN A 183 -3.98 -7.18 0.51
C GLN A 183 -3.45 -5.76 0.75
N THR A 184 -2.22 -5.61 1.23
CA THR A 184 -1.70 -4.35 1.78
C THR A 184 -0.50 -3.80 1.04
N ILE A 185 0.34 -4.70 0.54
CA ILE A 185 1.57 -4.40 -0.18
C ILE A 185 1.27 -4.41 -1.66
N HIS A 186 1.59 -3.30 -2.32
CA HIS A 186 1.51 -3.20 -3.76
C HIS A 186 2.90 -2.89 -4.29
N ALA A 187 3.29 -3.56 -5.37
CA ALA A 187 4.60 -3.38 -5.98
C ALA A 187 4.90 -1.91 -6.34
N GLU A 188 3.86 -1.10 -6.53
CA GLU A 188 3.94 0.34 -6.78
C GLU A 188 4.29 1.20 -5.54
N ASP A 189 4.26 0.65 -4.33
CA ASP A 189 4.69 1.35 -3.12
C ASP A 189 6.22 1.36 -2.96
N TYR A 190 6.93 0.57 -3.79
CA TYR A 190 8.35 0.33 -3.65
C TYR A 190 9.14 1.18 -4.65
N PRO A 191 10.34 1.62 -4.27
CA PRO A 191 11.16 2.43 -5.14
C PRO A 191 11.60 1.62 -6.34
N TYR A 192 11.14 2.03 -7.53
CA TYR A 192 11.81 1.75 -8.79
C TYR A 192 12.80 2.90 -9.05
N HIS A 193 14.02 2.80 -8.54
CA HIS A 193 15.18 3.61 -8.89
C HIS A 193 15.73 3.31 -10.29
N THR A 194 14.87 3.35 -11.31
CA THR A 194 15.34 3.53 -12.68
C THR A 194 15.40 5.03 -12.94
N PRO A 195 16.48 5.58 -13.51
CA PRO A 195 16.43 6.92 -14.08
C PRO A 195 15.21 7.01 -14.99
N SER A 196 14.35 8.01 -14.80
CA SER A 196 13.16 8.20 -15.64
C SER A 196 13.57 8.35 -17.10
N ALA A 197 13.53 7.26 -17.85
CA ALA A 197 13.66 7.32 -19.29
C ALA A 197 12.38 7.95 -19.87
N ILE A 198 12.55 8.91 -20.77
CA ILE A 198 11.44 9.42 -21.59
C ILE A 198 10.84 8.23 -22.34
N GLY A 199 9.54 8.02 -22.18
CA GLY A 199 8.85 6.90 -22.82
C GLY A 199 8.71 7.14 -24.32
N ARG A 200 8.73 6.08 -25.12
CA ARG A 200 8.49 6.19 -26.58
C ARG A 200 7.11 6.76 -26.95
N CYS A 201 6.16 6.73 -26.01
CA CYS A 201 4.86 7.35 -26.18
C CYS A 201 4.88 8.87 -25.97
N GLN A 202 5.93 9.44 -25.36
CA GLN A 202 6.00 10.85 -25.00
C GLN A 202 5.77 11.79 -26.19
N PRO A 203 6.38 11.59 -27.38
CA PRO A 203 6.14 12.47 -28.52
C PRO A 203 4.65 12.54 -28.87
N LEU A 204 3.97 11.38 -28.90
CA LEU A 204 2.53 11.33 -29.14
C LEU A 204 1.76 12.01 -28.00
N MET A 205 2.09 11.73 -26.73
CA MET A 205 1.42 12.35 -25.58
C MET A 205 1.49 13.88 -25.63
N THR A 206 2.61 14.44 -26.08
CA THR A 206 2.77 15.89 -26.22
C THR A 206 2.05 16.50 -27.44
N THR A 207 1.69 15.68 -28.44
CA THR A 207 0.89 16.12 -29.60
C THR A 207 -0.61 15.94 -29.43
N LEU A 208 -1.02 15.01 -28.57
CA LEU A 208 -2.44 14.77 -28.29
C LEU A 208 -3.06 15.96 -27.57
N ASP A 209 -4.33 16.19 -27.86
CA ASP A 209 -5.15 17.21 -27.22
C ASP A 209 -5.17 17.07 -25.67
N GLU A 210 -5.21 18.20 -24.95
CA GLU A 210 -5.19 18.20 -23.48
C GLU A 210 -6.42 17.53 -22.86
N ASP A 211 -7.60 17.69 -23.46
CA ASP A 211 -8.81 17.06 -22.95
C ASP A 211 -8.75 15.54 -23.17
N PHE A 212 -8.15 15.09 -24.29
CA PHE A 212 -7.93 13.67 -24.52
C PHE A 212 -7.01 13.06 -23.44
N VAL A 213 -5.84 13.66 -23.19
CA VAL A 213 -4.88 13.16 -22.21
C VAL A 213 -5.44 13.28 -20.79
N GLY A 214 -6.10 14.39 -20.46
CA GLY A 214 -6.78 14.60 -19.18
C GLY A 214 -7.89 13.57 -18.95
N GLY A 215 -8.68 13.28 -19.99
CA GLY A 215 -9.71 12.24 -19.97
C GLY A 215 -9.14 10.84 -19.75
N MET A 216 -8.03 10.50 -20.42
CA MET A 216 -7.32 9.25 -20.20
C MET A 216 -6.85 9.10 -18.75
N LEU A 217 -6.18 10.13 -18.19
CA LEU A 217 -5.68 10.11 -16.82
C LEU A 217 -6.81 10.00 -15.80
N ASN A 218 -7.92 10.70 -16.02
CA ASN A 218 -9.12 10.60 -15.19
C ASN A 218 -9.73 9.20 -15.24
N ALA A 219 -9.86 8.60 -16.44
CA ALA A 219 -10.40 7.25 -16.61
C ALA A 219 -9.52 6.21 -15.92
N ALA A 220 -8.19 6.29 -16.08
CA ALA A 220 -7.24 5.43 -15.38
C ALA A 220 -7.32 5.60 -13.85
N GLY A 221 -7.50 6.83 -13.37
CA GLY A 221 -7.71 7.10 -11.95
C GLY A 221 -8.97 6.47 -11.39
N HIS A 222 -10.07 6.52 -12.17
CA HIS A 222 -11.33 5.88 -11.81
C HIS A 222 -11.20 4.36 -11.74
N GLU A 223 -10.50 3.72 -12.69
CA GLU A 223 -10.21 2.28 -12.62
C GLU A 223 -9.52 1.91 -11.31
N ARG A 224 -8.59 2.75 -10.83
CA ARG A 224 -7.91 2.52 -9.55
C ARG A 224 -8.84 2.69 -8.33
N LEU A 225 -9.75 3.67 -8.36
CA LEU A 225 -10.79 3.81 -7.33
C LEU A 225 -11.72 2.58 -7.31
N GLU A 226 -12.11 2.07 -8.49
CA GLU A 226 -12.92 0.87 -8.64
C GLU A 226 -12.20 -0.38 -8.11
N GLU A 227 -10.92 -0.53 -8.40
CA GLU A 227 -10.11 -1.62 -7.86
C GLU A 227 -10.06 -1.60 -6.32
N LYS A 228 -9.89 -0.42 -5.70
CA LYS A 228 -9.94 -0.29 -4.24
C LYS A 228 -11.31 -0.64 -3.68
N THR A 229 -12.38 -0.15 -4.32
CA THR A 229 -13.76 -0.43 -3.92
C THR A 229 -14.10 -1.92 -4.02
N ARG A 230 -13.62 -2.59 -5.08
CA ARG A 230 -13.78 -4.05 -5.25
C ARG A 230 -13.07 -4.84 -4.16
N ARG A 231 -11.90 -4.39 -3.69
CA ARG A 231 -11.21 -5.01 -2.56
C ARG A 231 -12.02 -4.89 -1.27
N PHE A 232 -12.62 -3.72 -1.02
CA PHE A 232 -13.48 -3.53 0.15
C PHE A 232 -14.71 -4.44 0.09
N LEU A 233 -15.34 -4.56 -1.08
CA LEU A 233 -16.44 -5.51 -1.28
C LEU A 233 -15.99 -6.96 -1.05
N SER A 234 -14.80 -7.34 -1.52
CA SER A 234 -14.26 -8.68 -1.26
C SER A 234 -14.07 -8.93 0.24
N GLN A 235 -13.59 -7.93 0.99
CA GLN A 235 -13.42 -8.03 2.45
C GLN A 235 -14.75 -8.12 3.19
N GLN A 236 -15.81 -7.46 2.71
CA GLN A 236 -17.16 -7.55 3.29
C GLN A 236 -17.76 -8.97 3.27
N SER A 237 -17.20 -9.90 2.49
CA SER A 237 -17.67 -11.30 2.50
C SER A 237 -17.50 -11.98 3.86
N GLY A 238 -16.65 -11.45 4.75
CA GLY A 238 -16.46 -11.95 6.11
C GLY A 238 -16.36 -10.88 7.20
N GLU A 239 -16.58 -9.60 6.86
CA GLU A 239 -16.36 -8.46 7.77
C GLU A 239 -17.49 -7.42 7.64
N SER A 240 -17.79 -6.70 8.72
CA SER A 240 -18.74 -5.58 8.66
C SER A 240 -18.14 -4.38 7.91
N LEU A 241 -18.98 -3.51 7.34
CA LEU A 241 -18.53 -2.29 6.67
C LEU A 241 -17.70 -1.38 7.61
N LEU A 242 -18.06 -1.35 8.90
CA LEU A 242 -17.33 -0.63 9.94
C LEU A 242 -15.91 -1.20 10.13
N GLN A 243 -15.79 -2.53 10.14
CA GLN A 243 -14.53 -3.22 10.30
C GLN A 243 -13.64 -3.08 9.05
N VAL A 244 -14.22 -3.07 7.84
CA VAL A 244 -13.51 -2.74 6.58
C VAL A 244 -12.98 -1.30 6.63
N PHE A 245 -13.76 -0.34 7.12
CA PHE A 245 -13.29 1.03 7.29
C PHE A 245 -12.15 1.14 8.29
N TYR A 246 -12.28 0.47 9.45
CA TYR A 246 -11.21 0.42 10.44
C TYR A 246 -9.91 -0.18 9.89
N GLN A 247 -9.98 -1.30 9.18
CA GLN A 247 -8.84 -1.94 8.51
C GLN A 247 -8.18 -1.00 7.49
N SER A 248 -9.00 -0.26 6.74
CA SER A 248 -8.54 0.70 5.73
C SER A 248 -7.89 1.94 6.36
N LEU A 249 -8.47 2.45 7.45
CA LEU A 249 -7.91 3.54 8.25
C LEU A 249 -6.53 3.15 8.81
N MET A 250 -6.44 1.95 9.41
CA MET A 250 -5.19 1.39 9.94
C MET A 250 -4.13 1.27 8.84
N THR A 251 -4.50 0.67 7.70
CA THR A 251 -3.58 0.49 6.56
C THR A 251 -3.12 1.84 5.98
N ALA A 252 -4.01 2.83 5.88
CA ALA A 252 -3.68 4.18 5.42
C ALA A 252 -2.72 4.92 6.36
N MET A 253 -2.63 4.50 7.63
CA MET A 253 -1.65 5.01 8.59
C MET A 253 -0.28 4.36 8.44
N GLY A 254 -0.17 3.17 7.85
CA GLY A 254 1.10 2.49 7.57
C GLY A 254 1.92 3.15 6.45
N HIS A 255 3.22 2.84 6.40
CA HIS A 255 4.13 3.14 5.27
C HIS A 255 4.96 1.89 5.00
N GLY A 256 5.22 1.58 3.73
CA GLY A 256 6.00 0.40 3.32
C GLY A 256 5.59 -0.85 4.10
N ALA A 257 6.58 -1.52 4.68
CA ALA A 257 6.46 -2.75 5.49
C ALA A 257 5.38 -2.66 6.57
N CYS A 258 5.28 -1.51 7.25
CA CYS A 258 4.36 -1.33 8.36
C CYS A 258 2.89 -1.41 7.94
N LYS A 259 2.54 -1.18 6.66
CA LYS A 259 1.14 -1.27 6.20
C LYS A 259 0.53 -2.63 6.53
N SER A 260 1.27 -3.70 6.26
CA SER A 260 0.84 -5.06 6.55
C SER A 260 0.63 -5.32 8.05
N LEU A 261 1.48 -4.74 8.90
CA LEU A 261 1.36 -4.85 10.36
C LEU A 261 0.18 -4.05 10.92
N PHE A 262 -0.11 -2.85 10.39
CA PHE A 262 -1.31 -2.11 10.77
C PHE A 262 -2.58 -2.86 10.38
N PHE A 263 -2.62 -3.47 9.19
CA PHE A 263 -3.72 -4.31 8.76
C PHE A 263 -3.86 -5.56 9.65
N LEU A 264 -2.77 -6.27 9.92
CA LEU A 264 -2.77 -7.43 10.82
C LEU A 264 -3.26 -7.04 12.23
N LEU A 265 -2.79 -5.91 12.77
CA LEU A 265 -3.23 -5.38 14.05
C LEU A 265 -4.73 -5.11 14.05
N SER A 266 -5.27 -4.52 12.99
CA SER A 266 -6.70 -4.25 12.87
C SER A 266 -7.57 -5.51 12.81
N LYS A 267 -7.02 -6.63 12.31
CA LYS A 267 -7.66 -7.95 12.37
C LYS A 267 -7.59 -8.57 13.77
N ARG A 268 -6.50 -8.33 14.50
CA ARG A 268 -6.27 -8.82 15.87
C ARG A 268 -7.00 -8.01 16.95
N THR A 269 -7.38 -6.78 16.62
CA THR A 269 -8.16 -5.89 17.47
C THR A 269 -9.45 -5.45 16.77
N PRO A 270 -10.42 -6.34 16.47
CA PRO A 270 -11.66 -5.94 15.81
C PRO A 270 -12.35 -4.79 16.54
N PHE A 271 -12.81 -3.80 15.80
CA PHE A 271 -13.26 -2.55 16.42
C PHE A 271 -14.47 -2.75 17.34
N LEU A 272 -15.45 -3.56 16.91
CA LEU A 272 -16.64 -3.83 17.72
C LEU A 272 -16.32 -4.54 19.04
N GLU A 273 -15.36 -5.47 19.04
CA GLU A 273 -14.90 -6.09 20.29
C GLU A 273 -14.25 -5.08 21.23
N MET A 274 -13.39 -4.19 20.71
CA MET A 274 -12.82 -3.11 21.52
C MET A 274 -13.89 -2.16 22.06
N LEU A 275 -14.95 -1.91 21.29
CA LEU A 275 -16.07 -1.07 21.71
C LEU A 275 -16.86 -1.72 22.84
N ASP A 276 -17.16 -3.01 22.75
CA ASP A 276 -17.85 -3.76 23.81
C ASP A 276 -17.05 -3.68 25.13
N TYR A 277 -15.74 -3.88 25.07
CA TYR A 277 -14.88 -3.78 26.26
C TYR A 277 -14.76 -2.35 26.81
N LEU A 278 -14.82 -1.33 25.95
CA LEU A 278 -14.87 0.07 26.39
C LEU A 278 -16.17 0.35 27.16
N ILE A 279 -17.30 -0.18 26.68
CA ILE A 279 -18.60 -0.06 27.35
C ILE A 279 -18.54 -0.72 28.74
N ASP A 280 -17.97 -1.92 28.83
CA ASP A 280 -17.79 -2.65 30.09
C ASP A 280 -16.85 -1.92 31.08
N ALA A 281 -15.85 -1.19 30.57
CA ALA A 281 -14.95 -0.37 31.38
C ALA A 281 -15.65 0.86 32.03
N GLY A 282 -16.85 1.21 31.58
CA GLY A 282 -17.69 2.26 32.17
C GLY A 282 -17.35 3.69 31.73
N SER A 283 -18.28 4.61 32.00
CA SER A 283 -18.29 5.99 31.48
C SER A 283 -17.17 6.91 31.98
N GLY A 284 -16.40 6.51 33.00
CA GLY A 284 -15.23 7.25 33.48
C GLY A 284 -13.97 7.02 32.64
N THR A 285 -13.99 6.05 31.72
CA THR A 285 -12.85 5.67 30.90
C THR A 285 -12.74 6.60 29.68
N ARG A 286 -11.54 7.13 29.44
CA ARG A 286 -11.26 7.94 28.23
C ARG A 286 -11.11 7.02 27.01
N PRO A 287 -11.99 7.11 25.99
CA PRO A 287 -11.97 6.17 24.86
C PRO A 287 -10.65 6.11 24.10
N ALA A 288 -10.04 7.24 23.73
CA ALA A 288 -8.76 7.23 23.05
C ALA A 288 -7.65 6.55 23.87
N GLU A 289 -7.52 6.83 25.18
CA GLU A 289 -6.51 6.15 26.01
C GLU A 289 -6.80 4.64 26.14
N PHE A 290 -8.07 4.24 26.20
CA PHE A 290 -8.46 2.83 26.23
C PHE A 290 -8.03 2.11 24.94
N PHE A 291 -8.36 2.66 23.77
CA PHE A 291 -7.92 2.09 22.50
C PHE A 291 -6.40 2.10 22.35
N GLN A 292 -5.71 3.16 22.79
CA GLN A 292 -4.25 3.19 22.85
C GLN A 292 -3.70 2.01 23.66
N SER A 293 -4.30 1.70 24.82
CA SER A 293 -3.88 0.59 25.66
C SER A 293 -3.94 -0.74 24.92
N ILE A 294 -5.04 -1.06 24.26
CA ILE A 294 -5.18 -2.32 23.51
C ILE A 294 -4.21 -2.35 22.33
N LEU A 295 -4.21 -1.31 21.50
CA LEU A 295 -3.42 -1.27 20.27
C LEU A 295 -1.92 -1.37 20.54
N LEU A 296 -1.41 -0.66 21.54
CA LEU A 296 0.01 -0.66 21.87
C LEU A 296 0.47 -1.99 22.48
N HIS A 297 -0.36 -2.64 23.32
CA HIS A 297 -0.01 -3.93 23.91
C HIS A 297 -0.13 -5.08 22.92
N VAL A 298 -1.18 -5.12 22.08
CA VAL A 298 -1.33 -6.13 21.03
C VAL A 298 -0.25 -5.99 19.96
N ALA A 299 0.19 -4.77 19.64
CA ALA A 299 1.33 -4.54 18.75
C ALA A 299 2.69 -4.83 19.39
N GLN A 300 2.70 -5.10 20.71
CA GLN A 300 3.88 -5.25 21.55
C GLN A 300 4.85 -4.05 21.47
N LEU A 301 4.26 -2.85 21.43
CA LEU A 301 4.97 -1.58 21.35
C LEU A 301 5.00 -0.83 22.70
N ALA A 302 4.21 -1.28 23.68
CA ALA A 302 4.28 -0.81 25.06
C ALA A 302 5.42 -1.54 25.83
N PRO A 303 6.30 -0.82 26.55
CA PRO A 303 7.31 -1.38 27.44
C PRO A 303 6.75 -2.36 28.47
N THR A 304 7.43 -3.49 28.68
CA THR A 304 7.06 -4.46 29.73
C THR A 304 7.51 -4.02 31.12
N GLU A 305 8.55 -3.20 31.24
CA GLU A 305 9.09 -2.74 32.53
C GLU A 305 9.11 -1.21 32.63
N ASN A 306 8.80 -0.68 33.82
CA ASN A 306 8.78 0.77 34.07
C ASN A 306 10.18 1.40 34.04
N ALA A 307 11.24 0.61 34.23
CA ALA A 307 12.64 1.07 34.16
C ALA A 307 13.05 1.57 32.76
N GLU A 308 12.26 1.26 31.73
CA GLU A 308 12.45 1.76 30.37
C GLU A 308 11.83 3.15 30.14
N SER A 309 11.12 3.71 31.14
CA SER A 309 10.56 5.06 31.07
C SER A 309 11.63 6.13 31.35
N GLY A 310 11.78 7.07 30.41
CA GLY A 310 12.84 8.08 30.47
C GLY A 310 12.63 9.18 31.53
N ASP A 311 11.40 9.33 32.06
CA ASP A 311 11.02 10.29 33.10
C ASP A 311 9.65 9.97 33.74
N ALA A 312 9.26 10.77 34.74
CA ALA A 312 8.03 10.58 35.53
C ALA A 312 6.72 10.74 34.72
N GLU A 313 6.71 11.58 33.68
CA GLU A 313 5.54 11.74 32.81
C GLU A 313 5.31 10.46 32.00
N SER A 314 6.39 9.90 31.44
CA SER A 314 6.36 8.61 30.74
C SER A 314 5.92 7.47 31.65
N ALA A 315 6.43 7.42 32.89
CA ALA A 315 6.02 6.40 33.87
C ALA A 315 4.52 6.50 34.19
N ALA A 316 4.00 7.70 34.41
CA ALA A 316 2.59 7.93 34.71
C ALA A 316 1.68 7.58 33.51
N TYR A 317 2.11 7.86 32.28
CA TYR A 317 1.36 7.47 31.08
C TYR A 317 1.33 5.95 30.91
N LEU A 318 2.48 5.27 31.05
CA LEU A 318 2.55 3.81 30.98
C LEU A 318 1.67 3.14 32.04
N GLU A 319 1.66 3.66 33.27
CA GLU A 319 0.83 3.12 34.33
C GLU A 319 -0.67 3.20 33.97
N ARG A 320 -1.13 4.33 33.41
CA ARG A 320 -2.51 4.44 32.92
C ARG A 320 -2.82 3.40 31.85
N LEU A 321 -1.92 3.20 30.88
CA LEU A 321 -2.12 2.17 29.85
C LEU A 321 -2.17 0.76 30.46
N ARG A 322 -1.35 0.46 31.47
CA ARG A 322 -1.35 -0.85 32.14
C ARG A 322 -2.65 -1.10 32.90
N ILE A 323 -3.15 -0.10 33.62
CA ILE A 323 -4.43 -0.18 34.34
C ILE A 323 -5.58 -0.49 33.36
N LEU A 324 -5.62 0.18 32.21
CA LEU A 324 -6.65 -0.06 31.18
C LEU A 324 -6.48 -1.41 30.47
N TRP A 325 -5.25 -1.86 30.25
CA TRP A 325 -4.95 -3.12 29.59
C TRP A 325 -5.21 -4.36 30.47
N HIS A 326 -4.91 -4.28 31.77
CA HIS A 326 -4.92 -5.44 32.66
C HIS A 326 -6.24 -6.26 32.63
N PRO A 327 -7.43 -5.65 32.66
CA PRO A 327 -8.69 -6.40 32.63
C PRO A 327 -8.95 -7.12 31.30
N VAL A 328 -8.48 -6.55 30.18
CA VAL A 328 -8.74 -7.07 28.83
C VAL A 328 -7.62 -7.94 28.29
N ALA A 329 -6.43 -7.90 28.90
CA ALA A 329 -5.25 -8.64 28.44
C ALA A 329 -5.49 -10.14 28.18
N PRO A 330 -6.23 -10.90 29.02
CA PRO A 330 -6.51 -12.31 28.76
C PRO A 330 -7.29 -12.56 27.46
N LEU A 331 -8.12 -11.61 27.03
CA LEU A 331 -8.98 -11.70 25.85
C LEU A 331 -8.21 -11.54 24.53
N PHE A 332 -7.00 -10.97 24.61
CA PHE A 332 -6.12 -10.71 23.47
C PHE A 332 -4.81 -11.52 23.52
N ALA A 333 -4.67 -12.45 24.48
CA ALA A 333 -3.41 -13.14 24.75
C ALA A 333 -2.87 -13.92 23.54
N ASP A 334 -3.74 -14.54 22.75
CA ASP A 334 -3.42 -15.27 21.52
C ASP A 334 -3.29 -14.36 20.28
N ARG A 335 -3.57 -13.07 20.42
CA ARG A 335 -3.59 -12.08 19.33
C ARG A 335 -2.37 -11.17 19.33
N ILE A 336 -1.48 -11.27 20.31
CA ILE A 336 -0.29 -10.41 20.41
C ILE A 336 0.64 -10.62 19.21
N ILE A 337 1.00 -9.53 18.55
CA ILE A 337 1.98 -9.51 17.46
C ILE A 337 3.37 -9.75 18.07
N PRO A 338 4.13 -10.76 17.59
CA PRO A 338 5.49 -10.99 18.06
C PRO A 338 6.38 -9.75 17.89
N PRO A 339 7.40 -9.59 18.74
CA PRO A 339 8.30 -8.45 18.65
C PRO A 339 8.93 -8.37 17.27
N THR A 340 8.78 -7.22 16.61
CA THR A 340 9.33 -7.02 15.26
C THR A 340 9.88 -5.60 15.10
N ARG A 341 11.02 -5.50 14.42
CA ARG A 341 11.64 -4.21 14.06
C ARG A 341 10.97 -3.56 12.84
N GLN A 342 10.11 -4.28 12.15
CA GLN A 342 9.39 -3.79 10.97
C GLN A 342 8.61 -2.51 11.27
N TRP A 343 8.06 -2.34 12.49
CA TRP A 343 7.37 -1.13 12.95
C TRP A 343 8.17 0.18 12.78
N PHE A 344 9.51 0.09 12.69
CA PHE A 344 10.42 1.24 12.63
C PHE A 344 11.24 1.30 11.33
N THR A 345 11.07 0.34 10.42
CA THR A 345 11.93 0.18 9.25
C THR A 345 11.64 1.28 8.21
N HIS A 346 12.66 2.05 7.83
CA HIS A 346 12.56 3.19 6.89
C HIS A 346 11.55 4.30 7.32
N VAL A 347 11.25 4.42 8.62
CA VAL A 347 10.32 5.42 9.16
C VAL A 347 11.04 6.48 9.99
N ARG A 348 10.73 7.77 9.77
CA ARG A 348 11.23 8.88 10.61
C ARG A 348 10.55 8.87 11.99
N PRO A 349 11.20 9.32 13.08
CA PRO A 349 10.62 9.26 14.44
C PRO A 349 9.22 9.85 14.60
N VAL A 350 8.90 10.96 13.93
CA VAL A 350 7.56 11.58 13.96
C VAL A 350 6.45 10.65 13.46
N ASN A 351 6.83 9.65 12.68
CA ASN A 351 5.98 8.70 11.98
C ASN A 351 5.98 7.31 12.62
N PHE A 352 6.65 7.13 13.76
CA PHE A 352 6.70 5.84 14.45
C PHE A 352 5.31 5.30 14.79
N ALA A 353 5.20 3.96 14.76
CA ALA A 353 3.94 3.26 14.90
C ALA A 353 3.19 3.64 16.18
N GLN A 354 3.87 3.82 17.31
CA GLN A 354 3.20 4.16 18.57
C GLN A 354 2.42 5.50 18.48
N ARG A 355 3.06 6.53 17.91
CA ARG A 355 2.43 7.85 17.69
C ARG A 355 1.21 7.73 16.77
N ARG A 356 1.32 6.90 15.74
CA ARG A 356 0.24 6.69 14.79
C ARG A 356 -0.93 5.94 15.39
N LEU A 357 -0.68 4.94 16.23
CA LEU A 357 -1.72 4.24 16.98
C LEU A 357 -2.45 5.18 17.94
N ALA A 358 -1.73 6.13 18.57
CA ALA A 358 -2.37 7.19 19.33
C ALA A 358 -3.27 8.08 18.47
N GLY A 359 -2.80 8.50 17.29
CA GLY A 359 -3.63 9.22 16.33
C GLY A 359 -4.88 8.43 15.89
N ILE A 360 -4.72 7.13 15.63
CA ILE A 360 -5.84 6.24 15.28
C ILE A 360 -6.86 6.17 16.41
N ALA A 361 -6.42 6.02 17.65
CA ALA A 361 -7.33 5.92 18.80
C ALA A 361 -8.26 7.14 18.93
N TYR A 362 -7.75 8.35 18.67
CA TYR A 362 -8.58 9.56 18.61
C TYR A 362 -9.54 9.57 17.42
N LEU A 363 -9.13 9.03 16.26
CA LEU A 363 -10.04 8.89 15.12
C LEU A 363 -11.14 7.85 15.38
N LEU A 364 -10.84 6.78 16.11
CA LEU A 364 -11.83 5.79 16.55
C LEU A 364 -12.85 6.44 17.47
N GLU A 365 -12.40 7.18 18.49
CA GLU A 365 -13.26 7.94 19.38
C GLU A 365 -14.17 8.92 18.60
N ARG A 366 -13.58 9.67 17.66
CA ARG A 366 -14.28 10.72 16.90
C ARG A 366 -15.34 10.17 15.94
N PHE A 367 -15.04 9.09 15.22
CA PHE A 367 -15.87 8.64 14.10
C PHE A 367 -16.67 7.37 14.38
N PHE A 368 -16.34 6.59 15.41
CA PHE A 368 -16.93 5.27 15.57
C PHE A 368 -17.83 5.13 16.81
N LEU A 369 -17.87 6.13 17.70
CA LEU A 369 -18.67 6.06 18.94
C LEU A 369 -20.06 6.69 18.83
N ASN A 370 -20.27 7.62 17.90
CA ASN A 370 -21.51 8.42 17.85
C ASN A 370 -22.48 7.93 16.76
N GLU A 371 -22.06 8.04 15.51
CA GLU A 371 -22.83 7.62 14.34
C GLU A 371 -21.94 6.84 13.38
N ALA A 372 -22.55 6.01 12.53
CA ALA A 372 -21.79 5.25 11.56
C ALA A 372 -21.04 6.21 10.61
N PRO A 373 -19.71 6.02 10.38
CA PRO A 373 -18.92 6.91 9.52
C PRO A 373 -19.53 7.14 8.14
N THR A 374 -20.15 6.11 7.55
CA THR A 374 -20.79 6.22 6.24
C THR A 374 -22.01 7.15 6.24
N VAL A 375 -22.80 7.14 7.31
CA VAL A 375 -23.95 8.04 7.49
C VAL A 375 -23.47 9.47 7.69
N HIS A 376 -22.51 9.68 8.60
CA HIS A 376 -21.90 11.00 8.82
C HIS A 376 -21.41 11.63 7.52
N PHE A 377 -20.53 10.91 6.81
CA PHE A 377 -19.91 11.46 5.62
C PHE A 377 -20.86 11.52 4.41
N GLN A 378 -21.91 10.68 4.35
CA GLN A 378 -22.98 10.89 3.39
C GLN A 378 -23.66 12.25 3.60
N GLN A 379 -24.07 12.57 4.83
CA GLN A 379 -24.68 13.86 5.16
C GLN A 379 -23.73 15.02 4.87
N VAL A 380 -22.43 14.85 5.16
CA VAL A 380 -21.41 15.83 4.77
C VAL A 380 -21.43 16.03 3.25
N LEU A 381 -21.40 14.96 2.45
CA LEU A 381 -21.39 15.03 0.99
C LEU A 381 -22.63 15.73 0.40
N GLU A 382 -23.79 15.65 1.07
CA GLU A 382 -25.01 16.37 0.69
C GLU A 382 -24.87 17.90 0.80
N THR A 383 -23.91 18.39 1.62
CA THR A 383 -23.59 19.83 1.73
C THR A 383 -22.60 20.32 0.67
N PHE A 384 -22.17 19.46 -0.26
CA PHE A 384 -21.22 19.85 -1.29
C PHE A 384 -21.81 20.95 -2.20
N PRO A 385 -21.09 22.05 -2.43
CA PRO A 385 -21.61 23.15 -3.24
C PRO A 385 -21.58 22.79 -4.73
N THR A 386 -22.75 22.48 -5.31
CA THR A 386 -22.89 22.05 -6.70
C THR A 386 -22.53 23.12 -7.75
N THR A 387 -22.57 24.40 -7.37
CA THR A 387 -22.25 25.54 -8.24
C THR A 387 -20.95 26.25 -7.85
N ALA A 388 -20.12 25.62 -7.00
CA ALA A 388 -18.85 26.18 -6.56
C ALA A 388 -17.82 26.28 -7.70
N THR A 389 -16.99 27.31 -7.62
CA THR A 389 -15.72 27.35 -8.35
C THR A 389 -14.78 26.24 -7.89
N ASP A 390 -13.82 25.81 -8.72
CA ASP A 390 -12.79 24.81 -8.36
C ASP A 390 -12.09 25.14 -7.03
N LYS A 391 -11.83 26.42 -6.78
CA LYS A 391 -11.19 26.89 -5.53
C LYS A 391 -12.10 26.72 -4.32
N GLU A 392 -13.40 26.90 -4.46
CA GLU A 392 -14.37 26.70 -3.39
C GLU A 392 -14.58 25.22 -3.11
N ALA A 393 -14.69 24.41 -4.17
CA ALA A 393 -14.81 22.96 -4.06
C ALA A 393 -13.59 22.34 -3.37
N LYS A 394 -12.36 22.71 -3.76
CA LYS A 394 -11.13 22.25 -3.10
C LYS A 394 -11.05 22.70 -1.63
N ARG A 395 -11.49 23.92 -1.31
CA ARG A 395 -11.57 24.41 0.08
C ARG A 395 -12.60 23.62 0.90
N TRP A 396 -13.72 23.25 0.29
CA TRP A 396 -14.74 22.41 0.92
C TRP A 396 -14.19 21.02 1.20
N ILE A 397 -13.50 20.39 0.23
CA ILE A 397 -12.86 19.07 0.42
C ILE A 397 -11.85 19.13 1.58
N GLN A 398 -10.99 20.15 1.59
CA GLN A 398 -10.03 20.33 2.67
C GLN A 398 -10.74 20.40 4.03
N ARG A 399 -11.76 21.23 4.17
CA ARG A 399 -12.43 21.46 5.46
C ARG A 399 -13.28 20.27 5.92
N ASN A 400 -14.00 19.63 5.00
CA ASN A 400 -15.05 18.69 5.37
C ASN A 400 -14.66 17.22 5.18
N LEU A 401 -13.65 16.92 4.36
CA LEU A 401 -13.18 15.55 4.14
C LEU A 401 -11.77 15.30 4.65
N ILE A 402 -10.90 16.32 4.70
CA ILE A 402 -9.51 16.17 5.13
C ILE A 402 -9.33 16.56 6.60
N GLN A 403 -9.67 17.80 6.98
CA GLN A 403 -9.49 18.29 8.35
C GLN A 403 -10.12 17.39 9.45
N PRO A 404 -11.26 16.71 9.24
CA PRO A 404 -11.80 15.81 10.26
C PRO A 404 -10.86 14.66 10.64
N PHE A 405 -9.91 14.27 9.78
CA PHE A 405 -8.90 13.26 10.08
C PHE A 405 -7.59 13.83 10.67
N VAL A 406 -7.46 15.15 10.82
CA VAL A 406 -6.31 15.76 11.49
C VAL A 406 -6.45 15.57 13.01
N VAL A 407 -5.36 15.17 13.66
CA VAL A 407 -5.32 14.91 15.10
C VAL A 407 -4.20 15.72 15.73
N GLU A 408 -4.59 16.67 16.58
CA GLU A 408 -3.72 17.62 17.27
C GLU A 408 -4.18 17.77 18.73
N GLU A 409 -3.91 16.74 19.53
CA GLU A 409 -4.39 16.64 20.91
C GLU A 409 -3.29 17.13 21.86
N LEU A 410 -3.37 18.39 22.27
CA LEU A 410 -2.28 19.07 23.01
C LEU A 410 -1.97 18.43 24.37
N ASP A 411 -2.96 17.77 24.98
CA ASP A 411 -2.82 17.08 26.27
C ASP A 411 -2.34 15.62 26.13
N ASP A 412 -2.20 15.11 24.90
CA ASP A 412 -1.75 13.75 24.65
C ASP A 412 -0.22 13.62 24.81
N PHE A 413 0.20 12.50 25.40
CA PHE A 413 1.61 12.14 25.60
C PHE A 413 2.42 12.16 24.30
N TRP A 414 1.85 11.60 23.22
CA TRP A 414 2.51 11.47 21.93
C TRP A 414 2.59 12.79 21.17
N THR A 415 1.79 13.79 21.49
CA THR A 415 1.96 15.13 20.88
C THR A 415 3.35 15.69 21.15
N TRP A 416 3.95 15.32 22.28
CA TRP A 416 5.22 15.88 22.73
C TRP A 416 6.39 14.89 22.69
N ARG A 417 6.20 13.62 22.30
CA ARG A 417 7.25 12.59 22.39
C ARG A 417 7.31 11.65 21.20
N TYR A 418 8.53 11.27 20.81
CA TYR A 418 8.75 10.34 19.70
C TYR A 418 8.63 8.87 20.14
N THR A 419 9.11 8.57 21.35
CA THR A 419 9.10 7.24 22.00
C THR A 419 8.84 7.42 23.50
N PHE A 420 8.54 6.33 24.21
CA PHE A 420 8.38 6.34 25.67
C PHE A 420 9.62 6.84 26.43
N ALA A 421 10.82 6.59 25.88
CA ALA A 421 12.10 7.02 26.47
C ALA A 421 12.61 8.37 25.93
N SER A 422 12.00 8.91 24.88
CA SER A 422 12.43 10.19 24.30
C SER A 422 12.11 11.35 25.23
N ARG A 423 12.99 12.36 25.28
CA ARG A 423 12.70 13.63 25.96
C ARG A 423 11.50 14.33 25.31
N ARG A 424 10.79 15.12 26.10
CA ARG A 424 9.74 16.02 25.61
C ARG A 424 10.29 16.95 24.52
N ALA A 425 9.62 17.01 23.38
CA ALA A 425 9.94 17.90 22.28
C ALA A 425 9.62 19.35 22.63
N ALA A 426 10.36 20.29 22.04
CA ALA A 426 10.17 21.72 22.27
C ALA A 426 8.88 22.28 21.63
N ARG A 427 8.29 21.55 20.67
CA ARG A 427 7.05 21.93 19.98
C ARG A 427 6.14 20.71 19.88
N GLY A 428 4.84 20.94 20.08
CA GLY A 428 3.81 19.93 19.86
C GLY A 428 3.78 19.50 18.40
N MET A 429 3.53 18.22 18.18
CA MET A 429 3.48 17.59 16.86
C MET A 429 2.13 16.93 16.67
N LYS A 430 1.46 17.22 15.55
CA LYS A 430 0.25 16.49 15.15
C LYS A 430 0.50 14.98 15.12
N LEU A 431 -0.45 14.22 15.64
CA LEU A 431 -0.44 12.75 15.53
C LEU A 431 -0.87 12.30 14.13
N VAL A 432 -1.77 13.07 13.51
CA VAL A 432 -2.16 12.95 12.11
C VAL A 432 -2.14 14.35 11.47
N GLY A 433 -1.18 14.59 10.59
CA GLY A 433 -1.07 15.85 9.84
C GLY A 433 -1.88 15.86 8.53
N ASP A 434 -1.97 17.02 7.89
CA ASP A 434 -2.80 17.28 6.71
C ASP A 434 -2.55 16.30 5.54
N SER A 435 -1.28 16.03 5.21
CA SER A 435 -0.92 15.08 4.12
C SER A 435 -1.41 13.66 4.43
N ARG A 436 -1.33 13.21 5.68
CA ARG A 436 -1.83 11.88 6.09
C ARG A 436 -3.35 11.85 6.13
N ALA A 437 -3.98 12.89 6.66
CA ALA A 437 -5.42 13.04 6.67
C ALA A 437 -6.01 13.00 5.25
N ALA A 438 -5.36 13.66 4.29
CA ALA A 438 -5.77 13.64 2.89
C ALA A 438 -5.62 12.24 2.26
N SER A 439 -4.54 11.52 2.59
CA SER A 439 -4.36 10.13 2.21
C SER A 439 -5.44 9.21 2.81
N ILE A 440 -5.87 9.43 4.06
CA ILE A 440 -6.97 8.66 4.67
C ILE A 440 -8.28 8.94 3.95
N ALA A 441 -8.61 10.21 3.71
CA ALA A 441 -9.83 10.59 3.01
C ALA A 441 -9.89 9.95 1.61
N LEU A 442 -8.80 10.01 0.85
CA LEU A 442 -8.73 9.43 -0.49
C LEU A 442 -8.75 7.90 -0.49
N ASN A 443 -7.96 7.25 0.37
CA ASN A 443 -7.68 5.81 0.26
C ASN A 443 -8.59 4.94 1.14
N ALA A 444 -9.17 5.50 2.21
CA ALA A 444 -10.08 4.79 3.11
C ALA A 444 -11.51 5.30 2.97
N LEU A 445 -11.73 6.61 3.03
CA LEU A 445 -13.10 7.17 3.05
C LEU A 445 -13.80 7.10 1.68
N LEU A 446 -13.20 7.60 0.59
CA LEU A 446 -13.89 7.64 -0.71
C LEU A 446 -14.30 6.25 -1.25
N PRO A 447 -13.44 5.20 -1.21
CA PRO A 447 -13.84 3.87 -1.66
C PRO A 447 -14.93 3.26 -0.75
N LEU A 448 -14.91 3.57 0.55
CA LEU A 448 -15.96 3.16 1.49
C LEU A 448 -17.31 3.81 1.15
N LEU A 449 -17.31 5.12 0.89
CA LEU A 449 -18.52 5.85 0.50
C LEU A 449 -19.06 5.40 -0.85
N LEU A 450 -18.19 5.07 -1.81
CA LEU A 450 -18.60 4.50 -3.08
C LEU A 450 -19.28 3.13 -2.89
N LEU A 451 -18.69 2.28 -2.05
CA LEU A 451 -19.27 0.98 -1.69
C LEU A 451 -20.63 1.14 -0.99
N HIS A 452 -20.73 2.05 -0.02
CA HIS A 452 -21.96 2.38 0.71
C HIS A 452 -23.05 2.93 -0.23
N ALA A 453 -22.70 3.86 -1.12
CA ALA A 453 -23.65 4.39 -2.11
C ALA A 453 -24.24 3.27 -2.97
N ARG A 454 -23.42 2.31 -3.37
CA ARG A 454 -23.86 1.17 -4.18
C ARG A 454 -24.68 0.15 -3.42
N SER A 455 -24.33 -0.15 -2.16
CA SER A 455 -25.13 -1.05 -1.32
C SER A 455 -26.53 -0.49 -1.08
N GLU A 456 -26.63 0.83 -0.91
CA GLU A 456 -27.90 1.55 -0.73
C GLU A 456 -28.59 1.91 -2.07
N ARG A 457 -28.00 1.58 -3.22
CA ARG A 457 -28.47 1.97 -4.57
C ARG A 457 -28.67 3.49 -4.71
N ASN A 458 -27.91 4.30 -3.96
CA ASN A 458 -27.95 5.75 -3.96
C ASN A 458 -27.07 6.31 -5.10
N THR A 459 -27.66 6.40 -6.29
CA THR A 459 -26.97 6.91 -7.49
C THR A 459 -26.53 8.37 -7.39
N ALA A 460 -27.19 9.19 -6.56
CA ALA A 460 -26.81 10.58 -6.33
C ALA A 460 -25.51 10.66 -5.52
N LEU A 461 -25.41 9.88 -4.44
CA LEU A 461 -24.19 9.78 -3.63
C LEU A 461 -23.04 9.20 -4.45
N GLU A 462 -23.28 8.16 -5.25
CA GLU A 462 -22.25 7.57 -6.12
C GLU A 462 -21.66 8.61 -7.09
N LYS A 463 -22.52 9.37 -7.79
CA LYS A 463 -22.08 10.48 -8.66
C LYS A 463 -21.29 11.53 -7.89
N GLN A 464 -21.73 11.87 -6.69
CA GLN A 464 -21.06 12.86 -5.86
C GLN A 464 -19.66 12.39 -5.41
N VAL A 465 -19.50 11.12 -5.03
CA VAL A 465 -18.20 10.53 -4.67
C VAL A 465 -17.24 10.57 -5.86
N HIS A 466 -17.70 10.17 -7.06
CA HIS A 466 -16.88 10.23 -8.27
C HIS A 466 -16.49 11.67 -8.64
N HIS A 467 -17.43 12.61 -8.55
CA HIS A 467 -17.14 14.02 -8.77
C HIS A 467 -16.06 14.53 -7.81
N ILE A 468 -16.24 14.30 -6.51
CA ILE A 468 -15.26 14.68 -5.47
C ILE A 468 -13.90 14.05 -5.73
N PHE A 469 -13.84 12.77 -6.09
CA PHE A 469 -12.60 12.09 -6.45
C PHE A 469 -11.88 12.78 -7.62
N GLN A 470 -12.62 13.14 -8.67
CA GLN A 470 -12.06 13.79 -9.86
C GLN A 470 -11.41 15.14 -9.57
N ILE A 471 -11.99 15.92 -8.66
CA ILE A 471 -11.49 17.26 -8.28
C ILE A 471 -10.64 17.25 -7.01
N PHE A 472 -10.40 16.08 -6.41
CA PHE A 472 -9.67 15.94 -5.15
C PHE A 472 -8.27 16.56 -5.29
N PRO A 473 -7.81 17.38 -4.32
CA PRO A 473 -6.49 18.02 -4.39
C PRO A 473 -5.38 16.98 -4.54
N ALA A 474 -4.46 17.21 -5.48
CA ALA A 474 -3.27 16.39 -5.64
C ALA A 474 -2.50 16.24 -4.31
N LEU A 475 -2.13 15.01 -3.98
CA LEU A 475 -1.25 14.70 -2.86
C LEU A 475 0.22 14.92 -3.22
N ASP A 476 1.09 14.75 -2.22
CA ASP A 476 2.54 14.84 -2.40
C ASP A 476 3.01 13.81 -3.43
N SER A 477 3.79 14.26 -4.42
CA SER A 477 4.34 13.38 -5.44
C SER A 477 5.24 12.31 -4.82
N ASN A 478 5.12 11.07 -5.29
CA ASN A 478 6.05 9.99 -4.96
C ASN A 478 6.94 9.62 -6.14
N VAL A 479 7.74 8.56 -5.98
CA VAL A 479 8.69 8.09 -7.00
C VAL A 479 7.97 7.80 -8.31
N ILE A 480 6.85 7.07 -8.27
CA ILE A 480 6.09 6.70 -9.48
C ILE A 480 5.45 7.91 -10.14
N THR A 481 4.82 8.81 -9.40
CA THR A 481 4.19 9.99 -10.03
C THR A 481 5.23 10.85 -10.74
N ARG A 482 6.42 11.01 -10.13
CA ARG A 482 7.53 11.74 -10.76
C ARG A 482 8.08 10.98 -11.97
N GLN A 483 8.23 9.66 -11.84
CA GLN A 483 8.73 8.81 -12.90
C GLN A 483 7.81 8.83 -14.12
N MET A 484 6.52 8.61 -13.89
CA MET A 484 5.49 8.60 -14.92
C MET A 484 5.28 9.98 -15.53
N GLN A 485 5.43 11.06 -14.75
CA GLN A 485 5.42 12.41 -15.31
C GLN A 485 6.55 12.60 -16.32
N THR A 486 7.80 12.28 -15.96
CA THR A 486 8.92 12.35 -16.90
C THR A 486 8.75 11.37 -18.07
N ARG A 487 8.21 10.17 -17.82
CA ARG A 487 8.02 9.16 -18.86
C ARG A 487 6.99 9.57 -19.91
N LEU A 488 5.88 10.15 -19.50
CA LEU A 488 4.78 10.52 -20.41
C LEU A 488 4.98 11.91 -21.03
N PHE A 489 5.64 12.83 -20.33
CA PHE A 489 5.71 14.24 -20.74
C PHE A 489 7.14 14.77 -20.92
N GLY A 490 8.16 14.08 -20.41
CA GLY A 490 9.53 14.58 -20.43
C GLY A 490 9.65 15.88 -19.62
N GLU A 491 10.16 16.94 -20.26
CA GLU A 491 10.24 18.29 -19.69
C GLU A 491 9.01 19.16 -20.00
N ASP A 492 8.00 18.62 -20.70
CA ASP A 492 6.80 19.37 -21.07
C ASP A 492 6.03 19.83 -19.82
N MET A 493 5.74 21.14 -19.76
CA MET A 493 5.01 21.78 -18.68
C MET A 493 3.56 21.29 -18.55
N ARG A 494 2.97 20.72 -19.61
CA ARG A 494 1.65 20.05 -19.59
C ARG A 494 1.58 18.95 -18.53
N GLY A 495 2.69 18.27 -18.26
CA GLY A 495 2.76 17.29 -17.19
C GLY A 495 2.42 17.88 -15.81
N LYS A 496 2.82 19.13 -15.53
CA LYS A 496 2.52 19.79 -14.26
C LYS A 496 1.07 20.27 -14.19
N THR A 497 0.52 20.79 -15.29
CA THR A 497 -0.85 21.33 -15.32
C THR A 497 -1.89 20.21 -15.30
N LEU A 498 -1.66 19.14 -16.05
CA LEU A 498 -2.55 17.99 -16.10
C LEU A 498 -2.58 17.25 -14.76
N LEU A 499 -1.47 17.13 -14.02
CA LEU A 499 -1.41 16.37 -12.76
C LEU A 499 -1.83 17.17 -11.50
N SER A 500 -2.69 18.17 -11.67
CA SER A 500 -3.15 19.07 -10.61
C SER A 500 -4.27 18.51 -9.72
N THR A 501 -4.78 17.31 -10.02
CA THR A 501 -5.75 16.58 -9.20
C THR A 501 -5.25 15.18 -8.88
N GLU A 502 -5.72 14.65 -7.75
CA GLU A 502 -5.31 13.34 -7.29
C GLU A 502 -5.86 12.21 -8.16
N ALA A 503 -7.06 12.36 -8.74
CA ALA A 503 -7.58 11.38 -9.70
C ALA A 503 -6.59 11.12 -10.85
N ARG A 504 -5.94 12.17 -11.36
CA ARG A 504 -4.97 12.03 -12.46
C ARG A 504 -3.63 11.44 -11.98
N GLN A 505 -3.21 11.74 -10.76
CA GLN A 505 -2.06 11.05 -10.15
C GLN A 505 -2.35 9.57 -9.92
N GLN A 506 -3.54 9.21 -9.41
CA GLN A 506 -4.05 7.84 -9.32
C GLN A 506 -4.06 7.16 -10.70
N GLY A 507 -4.35 7.91 -11.77
CA GLY A 507 -4.23 7.45 -13.15
C GLY A 507 -2.80 7.08 -13.55
N LEU A 508 -1.78 7.83 -13.11
CA LEU A 508 -0.39 7.47 -13.35
C LEU A 508 -0.01 6.13 -12.72
N PHE A 509 -0.44 5.85 -11.49
CA PHE A 509 -0.23 4.55 -10.85
C PHE A 509 -0.87 3.41 -11.64
N HIS A 510 -2.11 3.63 -12.10
CA HIS A 510 -2.81 2.63 -12.90
C HIS A 510 -2.11 2.35 -14.23
N ILE A 511 -1.68 3.39 -14.96
CA ILE A 511 -0.91 3.26 -16.21
C ILE A 511 0.44 2.60 -15.96
N PHE A 512 1.11 2.97 -14.87
CA PHE A 512 2.35 2.35 -14.46
C PHE A 512 2.17 0.84 -14.29
N ARG A 513 1.21 0.42 -13.45
CA ARG A 513 0.96 -1.00 -13.20
C ARG A 513 0.53 -1.77 -14.45
N SER A 514 -0.34 -1.18 -15.28
CA SER A 514 -0.96 -1.87 -16.43
C SER A 514 -0.14 -1.84 -17.72
N CYS A 515 0.80 -0.91 -17.91
CA CYS A 515 1.67 -0.84 -19.11
C CYS A 515 3.15 -0.72 -18.76
N CYS A 516 3.53 0.27 -17.96
CA CYS A 516 4.93 0.73 -17.90
C CYS A 516 5.82 -0.11 -16.99
N ALA A 517 5.30 -0.68 -15.91
CA ALA A 517 6.08 -1.42 -14.92
C ALA A 517 6.76 -2.67 -15.49
N LEU A 518 6.24 -3.22 -16.60
CA LEU A 518 6.86 -4.38 -17.29
C LEU A 518 7.87 -3.96 -18.36
N ASN A 519 7.93 -2.66 -18.67
CA ASN A 519 8.60 -2.13 -19.86
C ASN A 519 9.48 -0.92 -19.52
N GLU A 520 9.91 -0.82 -18.27
CA GLU A 520 10.46 0.39 -17.66
C GLU A 520 11.66 0.95 -18.42
N ARG A 521 12.42 0.09 -19.11
CA ARG A 521 13.67 0.50 -19.78
C ARG A 521 13.49 0.96 -21.22
N ASP A 522 12.72 0.28 -22.06
CA ASP A 522 12.79 0.49 -23.51
C ASP A 522 11.44 0.55 -24.24
N CYS A 523 10.31 0.43 -23.52
CA CYS A 523 8.95 0.40 -24.08
C CYS A 523 8.73 -0.67 -25.17
N THR A 524 9.57 -1.71 -25.30
CA THR A 524 9.51 -2.63 -26.43
C THR A 524 8.21 -3.46 -26.46
N ASP A 525 7.72 -3.87 -25.29
CA ASP A 525 6.51 -4.70 -25.10
C ASP A 525 5.38 -3.95 -24.34
N CYS A 526 5.28 -2.60 -24.43
CA CYS A 526 4.18 -1.87 -23.75
C CYS A 526 2.82 -2.26 -24.34
N ALA A 527 1.80 -2.31 -23.48
CA ALA A 527 0.41 -2.56 -23.85
C ALA A 527 -0.13 -1.64 -24.96
N TYR A 528 0.38 -0.40 -25.06
CA TYR A 528 0.06 0.51 -26.17
C TYR A 528 0.62 0.05 -27.53
N ARG A 529 1.37 -1.06 -27.59
CA ARG A 529 1.95 -1.63 -28.81
C ARG A 529 1.41 -3.04 -29.10
N SER A 530 0.98 -3.78 -28.07
CA SER A 530 0.47 -5.15 -28.20
C SER A 530 -1.02 -5.25 -28.49
N LEU A 531 -1.78 -4.14 -28.41
CA LEU A 531 -3.21 -4.08 -28.74
C LEU A 531 -3.50 -4.04 -30.26
N THR A 532 -2.47 -4.14 -31.10
CA THR A 532 -2.59 -4.17 -32.57
C THR A 532 -2.25 -5.52 -33.19
N ALA A 533 -2.54 -6.62 -32.48
CA ALA A 533 -2.50 -7.98 -33.04
C ALA A 533 -3.91 -8.56 -33.15
#